data_AF-A7T763-F1
#
_entry.id   AF-A7T763-F1
#
_cell.length_a   1.000
_cell.length_b   1.000
_cell.length_c   1.000
_cell.angle_alpha   90.00
_cell.angle_beta   90.00
_cell.angle_gamma   90.00
#
_symmetry.space_group_name_H-M   'P 1'
#
loop_
_entity.id
_entity.type
_entity.pdbx_description
1 polymer ?
#
loop_
_entity_poly.entity_id
_entity_poly.type
_entity_poly.pdbx_seq_one_letter_code
_entity_poly.pdbx_strand_id
1 'polypeptide(L)' 'MLHELKLNKKIAHATHNIMAYRIYNEERDAFIQDCDDDGESAAGSRLLHLLEILQVKNVVVVVSRWYGGI' A
#
# COMPACT_ATOMS: atom_id res chain seq x y z
N MET A 1 -9.15 -7.60 -1.11
CA MET A 1 -7.83 -7.52 -1.77
C MET A 1 -6.69 -7.94 -0.83
N LEU A 2 -6.41 -7.22 0.26
CA LEU A 2 -5.34 -7.62 1.20
C LEU A 2 -5.55 -9.01 1.81
N HIS A 3 -6.80 -9.41 2.04
CA HIS A 3 -7.18 -10.76 2.47
C HIS A 3 -6.59 -11.86 1.57
N GLU A 4 -6.69 -11.72 0.25
CA GLU A 4 -6.18 -12.70 -0.71
C GLU A 4 -4.65 -12.82 -0.63
N LEU A 5 -3.95 -11.69 -0.47
CA LEU A 5 -2.49 -11.70 -0.28
C LEU A 5 -2.10 -12.40 1.03
N LYS A 6 -2.90 -12.25 2.09
CA LYS A 6 -2.70 -12.93 3.37
C LYS A 6 -2.99 -14.44 3.32
N LEU A 7 -3.53 -14.99 2.22
CA LEU A 7 -3.54 -16.44 2.02
C LEU A 7 -2.12 -17.00 1.85
N ASN A 8 -1.17 -16.17 1.39
CA ASN A 8 0.24 -16.52 1.40
C ASN A 8 0.80 -16.39 2.82
N LYS A 9 1.19 -17.52 3.42
CA LYS A 9 1.72 -17.59 4.79
C LYS A 9 2.89 -16.62 5.03
N LYS A 10 3.76 -16.38 4.05
CA LYS A 10 4.88 -15.44 4.22
C LYS A 10 4.37 -14.02 4.51
N ILE A 11 3.39 -13.57 3.74
CA ILE A 11 2.76 -12.24 3.88
C ILE A 11 1.90 -12.19 5.14
N ALA A 12 1.18 -13.27 5.45
CA ALA A 12 0.36 -13.39 6.65
C ALA A 12 1.18 -13.26 7.94
N HIS A 13 2.43 -13.74 7.93
CA HIS A 13 3.36 -13.66 9.06
C HIS A 13 4.23 -12.39 9.06
N ALA A 14 4.04 -11.47 8.11
CA ALA A 14 4.68 -10.16 8.19
C ALA A 14 4.16 -9.40 9.41
N THR A 15 5.04 -8.66 10.08
CA THR A 15 4.66 -7.81 11.22
C THR A 15 3.76 -6.66 10.76
N HIS A 16 4.08 -6.09 9.60
CA HIS A 16 3.32 -4.99 9.01
C HIS A 16 3.18 -5.24 7.50
N ASN A 17 2.00 -4.96 6.95
CA ASN A 17 1.66 -5.00 5.54
C ASN A 17 1.14 -3.61 5.13
N ILE A 18 2.07 -2.66 5.04
CA ILE A 18 1.82 -1.27 4.66
C ILE A 18 1.28 -1.24 3.23
N MET A 19 0.27 -0.42 2.95
CA MET A 19 -0.27 -0.31 1.59
C MET A 19 -0.61 1.11 1.16
N ALA A 20 -0.56 1.35 -0.15
CA ALA A 20 -1.08 2.55 -0.78
C ALA A 20 -1.64 2.19 -2.17
N TYR A 21 -2.67 2.90 -2.61
CA TYR A 21 -3.23 2.71 -3.94
C TYR A 21 -3.65 4.03 -4.59
N ARG A 22 -3.67 4.04 -5.93
CA ARG A 22 -4.26 5.11 -6.75
C ARG A 22 -5.04 4.50 -7.90
N ILE A 23 -6.34 4.75 -7.92
CA ILE A 23 -7.25 4.33 -9.01
C ILE A 23 -7.77 5.60 -9.67
N TYR A 24 -7.55 5.73 -10.98
CA TYR A 24 -8.02 6.87 -11.73
C TYR A 24 -9.47 6.67 -12.15
N ASN A 25 -10.34 7.58 -11.74
CA ASN A 25 -11.74 7.61 -12.13
C ASN A 25 -11.90 8.55 -13.33
N GLU A 26 -12.15 7.97 -14.50
CA GLU A 26 -12.29 8.72 -15.76
C GLU A 26 -13.51 9.64 -15.77
N GLU A 27 -14.62 9.25 -15.13
CA GLU A 27 -15.86 10.05 -15.09
C GLU A 27 -15.70 11.34 -14.29
N ARG A 28 -14.86 11.31 -13.24
CA ARG A 28 -14.64 12.43 -12.33
C ARG A 28 -13.35 13.19 -12.59
N ASP A 29 -12.55 12.74 -13.55
CA ASP A 29 -11.18 13.21 -13.80
C ASP A 29 -10.36 13.35 -12.50
N ALA A 30 -10.44 12.32 -11.64
CA ALA A 30 -9.88 12.38 -10.29
C ALA A 30 -9.34 11.01 -9.85
N PHE A 31 -8.47 11.02 -8.84
CA PHE A 31 -7.97 9.80 -8.21
C PHE A 31 -8.79 9.43 -6.98
N ILE A 32 -9.19 8.16 -6.91
CA ILE A 32 -9.56 7.50 -5.66
C ILE A 32 -8.27 6.89 -5.12
N GLN A 33 -7.80 7.41 -4.00
CA GLN A 33 -6.51 7.05 -3.43
C GLN A 33 -6.56 7.04 -1.92
N ASP A 34 -5.83 6.13 -1.30
CA ASP A 34 -5.72 6.01 0.14
C ASP A 34 -4.47 5.20 0.52
N CYS A 35 -4.11 5.20 1.80
CA CYS A 35 -2.98 4.45 2.34
C CYS A 35 -3.24 3.95 3.77
N ASP A 36 -2.56 2.85 4.12
CA ASP A 36 -2.56 2.28 5.46
C ASP A 36 -1.11 2.01 5.89
N ASP A 37 -0.74 2.55 7.05
CA ASP A 37 0.58 2.39 7.66
C ASP A 37 0.76 0.98 8.27
N ASP A 38 -0.34 0.27 8.58
CA ASP A 38 -0.36 -0.98 9.35
C ASP A 38 0.54 -0.93 10.61
N GLY A 39 0.63 0.23 11.27
CA GLY A 39 1.45 0.46 12.48
C GLY A 39 2.87 1.01 12.24
N GLU A 40 3.34 1.12 10.99
CA GLU A 40 4.61 1.74 10.63
C GLU A 40 4.43 3.23 10.33
N SER A 41 4.70 4.08 11.32
CA SER A 41 4.37 5.50 11.26
C SER A 41 4.85 6.20 9.97
N ALA A 42 3.90 6.79 9.25
CA ALA A 42 4.08 7.51 8.00
C ALA A 42 4.62 6.69 6.82
N ALA A 43 4.60 5.35 6.89
CA ALA A 43 5.08 4.52 5.79
C ALA A 43 4.10 4.50 4.60
N GLY A 44 2.81 4.35 4.85
CA GLY A 44 1.73 4.35 3.86
C GLY A 44 1.61 5.70 3.16
N SER A 45 1.64 6.81 3.91
CA SER A 45 1.59 8.16 3.29
C SER A 45 2.81 8.45 2.41
N ARG A 46 4.00 7.99 2.80
CA ARG A 46 5.21 8.06 1.96
C ARG A 46 5.10 7.22 0.69
N LEU A 47 4.50 6.02 0.77
CA LEU A 47 4.21 5.22 -0.41
C LEU A 47 3.22 5.91 -1.33
N LEU A 48 2.13 6.49 -0.79
CA LEU A 48 1.16 7.23 -1.60
C LEU A 48 1.82 8.42 -2.29
N HIS A 49 2.62 9.20 -1.57
CA HIS A 49 3.37 10.32 -2.14
C HIS A 49 4.32 9.86 -3.27
N LEU A 50 4.95 8.70 -3.12
CA LEU A 50 5.77 8.11 -4.19
C LEU A 50 4.94 7.80 -5.45
N LEU A 51 3.74 7.22 -5.30
CA LEU A 51 2.83 6.98 -6.44
C LEU A 51 2.36 8.29 -7.09
N GLU A 52 2.23 9.36 -6.30
CA GLU A 52 1.90 10.71 -6.78
C GLU A 52 3.00 11.28 -7.67
N ILE A 53 4.24 11.32 -7.18
CA ILE A 53 5.37 11.90 -7.94
C ILE A 53 5.74 11.08 -9.17
N LEU A 54 5.51 9.76 -9.16
CA LEU A 54 5.71 8.88 -10.32
C LEU A 54 4.54 8.91 -11.30
N GLN A 55 3.44 9.61 -10.97
CA GLN A 55 2.24 9.75 -11.79
C GLN A 55 1.62 8.41 -12.26
N VAL A 56 1.78 7.35 -11.47
CA VAL A 56 1.23 6.03 -11.81
C VAL A 56 -0.28 5.99 -11.56
N LYS A 57 -0.99 5.28 -12.44
CA LYS A 57 -2.45 5.13 -12.41
C LYS A 57 -2.83 3.66 -12.28
N ASN A 58 -3.91 3.38 -11.54
CA ASN A 58 -4.50 2.05 -11.40
C ASN A 58 -3.54 1.02 -10.80
N VAL A 59 -2.80 1.43 -9.77
CA VAL A 59 -1.81 0.60 -9.08
C VAL A 59 -2.11 0.56 -7.59
N VAL A 60 -1.84 -0.60 -6.99
CA VAL A 60 -1.73 -0.81 -5.55
C VAL A 60 -0.33 -1.33 -5.24
N VAL A 61 0.26 -0.85 -4.16
CA VAL A 61 1.53 -1.32 -3.63
C VAL A 61 1.31 -1.80 -2.21
N VAL A 62 1.87 -2.97 -1.90
CA VAL A 62 1.89 -3.53 -0.55
C VAL A 62 3.34 -3.83 -0.20
N VAL A 63 3.81 -3.29 0.93
CA VAL A 63 5.15 -3.53 1.48
C VAL A 63 5.00 -4.33 2.77
N SER A 64 5.43 -5.59 2.72
CA SER A 64 5.48 -6.46 3.88
C SER A 64 6.81 -6.28 4.62
N ARG A 65 6.75 -5.98 5.92
CA ARG A 65 7.90 -5.89 6.84
C ARG A 65 7.83 -7.03 7.85
N TRP A 66 8.96 -7.71 8.06
CA TRP A 66 9.14 -8.70 9.13
C TRP A 66 10.13 -8.15 10.16
N TYR A 67 9.83 -8.29 11.45
CA TYR A 67 10.79 -7.96 12.50
C TYR A 67 12.06 -8.83 12.36
N GLY A 68 13.19 -8.19 12.12
CA GLY A 68 14.50 -8.83 11.97
C GLY A 68 15.38 -8.80 13.22
N GLY A 69 14.91 -8.18 14.31
CA GLY A 69 15.64 -8.06 15.58
C GLY A 69 16.52 -6.81 15.74
N ILE A 70 16.49 -5.88 14.78
CA ILE A 70 17.10 -4.53 14.86
C ILE A 70 16.18 -3.53 14.16
#